data_AF-A0A2U4BY41-F1
#
_entry.id   AF-A0A2U4BY41-F1
#
_cell.length_a   1.000
_cell.length_b   1.000
_cell.length_c   1.000
_cell.angle_alpha   90.00
_cell.angle_beta   90.00
_cell.angle_gamma   90.00
#
_symmetry.space_group_name_H-M   'P 1'
#
loop_
_entity.id
_entity.type
_entity.pdbx_description
1 polymer ?
#
loop_
_entity_poly.entity_id
_entity_poly.type
_entity_poly.pdbx_seq_one_letter_code
_entity_poly.pdbx_strand_id
1 'polypeptide(L)'
;MKCVNHYGGYLCLPKTAQIIVNNEQPQQETPAAEGAGAATNAAVTSSTGTGGVAASGMAASGAVPGGGFVASAAAEVQTGRNNFVIRRNPADPQRIPSNPSHRIQCATGYEQSEHNVCQDIDECTAGTHNCRADQVCINLRGSFTCQCPPGYQKRGEQCVDIDECTIPPYCHQRCVNTPGSFYCQCSPGFQLAANNYTCVDINECDASNQCAQQCYNILGSFICQCNQGYELSSDRLNCEDIDECRTSSYLCQYQCVNEPGKFSCMCPQGYQVVRSRTCQDINECETTNECREDEMCWNYHGGFRCYPRNPCQDPYVLTSENRCVCPVSNALCRELPQSIVHKYMSIRSDRSVPSDIFQIQATTIYPNTINTFRIKSGNENREFYLRQTSPVSAMLVLVKSLSGPREYIVDLEMLTVNSMGTFRTSSVLRLTIIVGPFSF
;
A
#
# COMPACT_ATOMS: atom_id res chain seq x y z
N MET A 1 -22.75 22.05 27.40
CA MET A 1 -22.80 22.02 25.94
C MET A 1 -22.28 20.66 25.48
N LYS A 2 -22.82 20.08 24.41
CA LYS A 2 -22.20 18.94 23.71
C LYS A 2 -21.67 19.47 22.38
N CYS A 3 -20.46 19.10 22.01
CA CYS A 3 -19.81 19.52 20.78
C CYS A 3 -19.58 18.28 19.90
N VAL A 4 -19.86 18.39 18.60
CA VAL A 4 -19.64 17.30 17.63
C VAL A 4 -18.75 17.84 16.52
N ASN A 5 -17.79 17.02 16.07
CA ASN A 5 -16.86 17.38 15.00
C ASN A 5 -17.54 17.16 13.65
N HIS A 6 -17.62 18.22 12.83
CA HIS A 6 -18.20 18.17 11.49
C HIS A 6 -17.31 19.00 10.55
N TYR A 7 -16.69 18.33 9.57
CA TYR A 7 -15.87 18.91 8.49
C TYR A 7 -14.93 20.05 8.94
N GLY A 8 -14.00 19.74 9.85
CA GLY A 8 -12.87 20.62 10.16
C GLY A 8 -13.15 21.73 11.19
N GLY A 9 -14.30 21.73 11.85
CA GLY A 9 -14.60 22.60 13.00
C GLY A 9 -15.55 21.94 14.02
N TYR A 10 -15.54 22.45 15.26
CA TYR A 10 -16.42 21.96 16.34
C TYR A 10 -17.69 22.81 16.44
N LEU A 11 -18.86 22.19 16.27
CA LEU A 11 -20.15 22.83 16.51
C LEU A 11 -20.65 22.45 17.92
N CYS A 12 -20.85 23.44 18.79
CA CYS A 12 -21.25 23.26 20.18
C CYS A 12 -22.66 23.79 20.44
N LEU A 13 -23.55 22.93 20.97
CA LEU A 13 -24.94 23.30 21.28
C LEU A 13 -25.21 23.28 22.81
N PRO A 14 -26.11 24.15 23.32
CA PRO A 14 -26.56 24.13 24.72
C PRO A 14 -27.32 22.82 25.05
N LYS A 15 -27.29 22.40 26.32
CA LYS A 15 -27.72 21.06 26.79
C LYS A 15 -29.22 20.73 26.56
N THR A 16 -30.02 21.67 26.05
CA THR A 16 -31.47 21.55 25.85
C THR A 16 -31.89 21.35 24.39
N ALA A 17 -30.95 21.28 23.44
CA ALA A 17 -31.29 21.05 22.02
C ALA A 17 -31.34 19.55 21.68
N GLN A 18 -32.48 19.08 21.17
CA GLN A 18 -32.64 17.75 20.57
C GLN A 18 -32.53 17.85 19.03
N ILE A 19 -31.75 16.95 18.42
CA ILE A 19 -31.61 16.83 16.96
C ILE A 19 -32.73 15.91 16.47
N ILE A 20 -33.68 16.47 15.71
CA ILE A 20 -34.74 15.70 15.04
C ILE A 20 -34.24 15.36 13.63
N VAL A 21 -34.00 14.07 13.37
CA VAL A 21 -33.68 13.57 12.03
C VAL A 21 -35.01 13.21 11.36
N ASN A 22 -35.46 14.02 10.42
CA ASN A 22 -36.61 13.69 9.57
C ASN A 22 -36.16 12.67 8.52
N ASN A 23 -36.41 11.39 8.78
CA ASN A 23 -36.41 10.37 7.74
C ASN A 23 -37.77 10.43 7.01
N GLU A 24 -37.83 11.15 5.90
CA GLU A 24 -38.92 10.99 4.94
C GLU A 24 -38.53 9.89 3.95
N GLN A 25 -39.18 8.72 4.05
CA GLN A 25 -39.29 7.77 2.96
C GLN A 25 -40.68 7.92 2.30
N PRO A 26 -40.79 7.80 0.96
CA PRO A 26 -42.08 7.90 0.28
C PRO A 26 -42.89 6.60 0.38
N GLN A 27 -44.21 6.79 0.50
CA GLN A 27 -45.26 5.78 0.60
C GLN A 27 -45.47 5.01 -0.72
N GLN A 28 -45.85 3.73 -0.60
CA GLN A 28 -46.61 3.02 -1.65
C GLN A 28 -47.65 2.10 -0.98
N GLU A 29 -48.90 2.21 -1.45
CA GLU A 29 -50.09 1.57 -0.89
C GLU A 29 -50.26 0.07 -1.24
N THR A 30 -51.03 -0.57 -0.36
CA THR A 30 -51.38 -1.99 -0.10
C THR A 30 -52.24 -2.70 -1.17
N PRO A 31 -52.62 -4.01 -1.01
CA PRO A 31 -53.84 -4.35 -0.24
C PRO A 31 -53.89 -5.72 0.52
N ALA A 32 -54.68 -5.70 1.62
CA ALA A 32 -55.59 -6.69 2.24
C ALA A 32 -55.16 -8.18 2.41
N ALA A 33 -54.99 -8.72 3.62
CA ALA A 33 -55.98 -9.25 4.63
C ALA A 33 -55.74 -10.78 4.74
N GLU A 34 -55.81 -11.55 5.84
CA GLU A 34 -56.39 -11.53 7.18
C GLU A 34 -55.37 -12.22 8.14
N GLY A 35 -55.25 -11.93 9.44
CA GLY A 35 -56.04 -12.61 10.48
C GLY A 35 -55.17 -13.32 11.53
N ALA A 36 -55.08 -12.70 12.73
CA ALA A 36 -54.89 -13.25 14.08
C ALA A 36 -53.81 -14.31 14.43
N GLY A 37 -52.99 -13.97 15.45
CA GLY A 37 -52.94 -14.77 16.68
C GLY A 37 -51.68 -15.59 17.04
N ALA A 38 -50.82 -14.96 17.86
CA ALA A 38 -50.14 -15.51 19.06
C ALA A 38 -49.13 -16.69 18.98
N ALA A 39 -47.90 -16.34 19.40
CA ALA A 39 -47.10 -16.96 20.48
C ALA A 39 -46.38 -18.33 20.32
N THR A 40 -45.04 -18.21 20.40
CA THR A 40 -44.07 -18.98 21.22
C THR A 40 -43.63 -20.41 20.87
N ASN A 41 -42.30 -20.48 20.65
CA ASN A 41 -41.29 -21.41 21.18
C ASN A 41 -41.16 -22.89 20.73
N ALA A 42 -39.87 -23.21 20.53
CA ALA A 42 -39.16 -24.47 20.80
C ALA A 42 -39.10 -25.56 19.71
N ALA A 43 -37.95 -25.59 19.04
CA ALA A 43 -36.93 -26.66 19.05
C ALA A 43 -37.25 -28.11 18.62
N VAL A 44 -36.20 -28.72 18.03
CA VAL A 44 -35.82 -30.16 18.03
C VAL A 44 -36.09 -30.99 16.76
N THR A 45 -34.98 -31.23 16.03
CA THR A 45 -34.48 -32.46 15.35
C THR A 45 -35.21 -33.21 14.22
N SER A 46 -34.43 -33.39 13.13
CA SER A 46 -34.02 -34.65 12.47
C SER A 46 -34.92 -35.47 11.53
N SER A 47 -34.28 -35.84 10.41
CA SER A 47 -34.33 -37.15 9.71
C SER A 47 -35.45 -37.37 8.68
N THR A 48 -35.15 -37.39 7.37
CA THR A 48 -34.83 -38.54 6.46
C THR A 48 -36.04 -39.29 5.88
N GLY A 49 -36.01 -39.52 4.56
CA GLY A 49 -36.75 -40.56 3.83
C GLY A 49 -37.57 -40.01 2.65
N THR A 50 -37.11 -40.02 1.38
CA THR A 50 -36.98 -41.10 0.37
C THR A 50 -38.28 -41.67 -0.22
N GLY A 51 -38.37 -41.63 -1.56
CA GLY A 51 -39.17 -42.50 -2.46
C GLY A 51 -40.50 -41.89 -2.90
N GLY A 52 -40.72 -41.49 -4.17
CA GLY A 52 -40.83 -42.32 -5.40
C GLY A 52 -42.34 -42.37 -5.80
N VAL A 53 -42.82 -42.40 -7.04
CA VAL A 53 -42.29 -42.70 -8.38
C VAL A 53 -43.30 -42.23 -9.47
N ALA A 54 -42.81 -42.13 -10.73
CA ALA A 54 -43.50 -42.35 -12.03
C ALA A 54 -44.05 -41.11 -12.77
N ALA A 55 -43.91 -40.91 -14.09
CA ALA A 55 -43.35 -41.70 -15.20
C ALA A 55 -42.90 -40.71 -16.32
N SER A 56 -41.70 -40.85 -16.88
CA SER A 56 -41.39 -41.46 -18.20
C SER A 56 -41.90 -40.69 -19.43
N GLY A 57 -40.94 -40.11 -20.17
CA GLY A 57 -41.10 -39.52 -21.51
C GLY A 57 -39.77 -38.98 -22.07
N MET A 58 -38.86 -39.87 -22.45
CA MET A 58 -37.66 -39.64 -23.31
C MET A 58 -38.10 -39.15 -24.72
N ALA A 59 -37.31 -38.52 -25.59
CA ALA A 59 -35.96 -37.94 -25.62
C ALA A 59 -35.79 -37.21 -26.97
N ALA A 60 -34.72 -36.39 -27.05
CA ALA A 60 -33.91 -36.07 -28.25
C ALA A 60 -34.56 -35.23 -29.38
N SER A 61 -33.87 -34.41 -30.16
CA SER A 61 -32.54 -33.79 -30.20
C SER A 61 -32.52 -33.02 -31.53
N GLY A 62 -32.16 -31.72 -31.52
CA GLY A 62 -31.64 -30.93 -32.67
C GLY A 62 -32.49 -30.81 -33.94
N ALA A 63 -32.29 -29.87 -34.86
CA ALA A 63 -31.66 -28.55 -34.89
C ALA A 63 -32.02 -27.93 -36.26
N VAL A 64 -32.61 -26.71 -36.26
CA VAL A 64 -32.38 -25.55 -37.18
C VAL A 64 -32.83 -25.68 -38.67
N PRO A 65 -33.18 -24.61 -39.46
CA PRO A 65 -33.00 -23.14 -39.26
C PRO A 65 -34.20 -22.20 -39.54
N GLY A 66 -34.04 -20.93 -39.11
CA GLY A 66 -34.44 -19.76 -39.93
C GLY A 66 -35.21 -18.61 -39.27
N GLY A 67 -34.50 -17.53 -38.88
CA GLY A 67 -34.87 -16.14 -39.22
C GLY A 67 -35.70 -15.26 -38.27
N GLY A 68 -35.02 -14.32 -37.58
CA GLY A 68 -35.37 -12.88 -37.52
C GLY A 68 -36.27 -12.34 -36.40
N PHE A 69 -35.72 -11.51 -35.49
CA PHE A 69 -35.94 -10.05 -35.34
C PHE A 69 -35.63 -9.53 -33.92
N VAL A 70 -35.12 -8.29 -33.88
CA VAL A 70 -34.64 -7.51 -32.73
C VAL A 70 -35.61 -6.33 -32.52
N ALA A 71 -35.83 -5.89 -31.27
CA ALA A 71 -35.82 -4.50 -30.78
C ALA A 71 -36.93 -4.13 -29.77
N SER A 72 -36.45 -3.57 -28.66
CA SER A 72 -36.89 -2.38 -27.89
C SER A 72 -38.36 -1.94 -27.93
N ALA A 73 -38.95 -1.87 -26.74
CA ALA A 73 -40.17 -1.12 -26.46
C ALA A 73 -39.85 0.30 -25.96
N ALA A 74 -40.56 1.29 -26.51
CA ALA A 74 -40.57 2.69 -26.10
C ALA A 74 -41.94 3.05 -25.48
N ALA A 75 -41.86 3.81 -24.37
CA ALA A 75 -42.70 4.90 -23.89
C ALA A 75 -44.23 4.95 -24.13
N GLU A 76 -44.94 5.11 -23.01
CA GLU A 76 -46.17 5.91 -22.75
C GLU A 76 -46.08 7.35 -23.33
N VAL A 77 -47.10 8.18 -23.62
CA VAL A 77 -48.56 8.33 -23.36
C VAL A 77 -49.10 9.23 -24.48
N GLN A 78 -50.31 8.99 -25.01
CA GLN A 78 -51.24 10.09 -25.35
C GLN A 78 -52.70 9.65 -25.49
N THR A 79 -53.54 10.47 -24.88
CA THR A 79 -54.99 10.50 -24.74
C THR A 79 -55.79 10.28 -26.03
N GLY A 80 -56.58 9.20 -26.08
CA GLY A 80 -57.59 8.96 -27.12
C GLY A 80 -59.01 8.97 -26.53
N ARG A 81 -59.71 10.10 -26.65
CA ARG A 81 -61.13 10.22 -26.34
C ARG A 81 -61.93 9.48 -27.42
N ASN A 82 -62.70 8.49 -27.00
CA ASN A 82 -63.68 7.78 -27.82
C ASN A 82 -64.71 8.75 -28.41
N ASN A 83 -64.84 8.76 -29.73
CA ASN A 83 -66.02 9.28 -30.41
C ASN A 83 -66.60 8.19 -31.33
N PHE A 84 -67.92 8.10 -31.28
CA PHE A 84 -68.80 7.05 -31.81
C PHE A 84 -68.58 6.71 -33.29
N VAL A 85 -68.56 5.41 -33.60
CA VAL A 85 -68.85 4.88 -34.95
C VAL A 85 -70.29 4.34 -34.94
N ILE A 86 -71.22 5.11 -35.50
CA ILE A 86 -72.57 4.65 -35.81
C ILE A 86 -72.47 3.71 -37.01
N ARG A 87 -72.74 2.42 -36.81
CA ARG A 87 -72.99 1.47 -37.91
C ARG A 87 -74.33 1.83 -38.56
N ARG A 88 -74.35 2.20 -39.83
CA ARG A 88 -75.56 2.16 -40.67
C ARG A 88 -75.51 0.93 -41.58
N ASN A 89 -76.63 0.22 -41.56
CA ASN A 89 -76.93 -1.02 -42.26
C ASN A 89 -77.04 -0.78 -43.79
N PRO A 90 -76.56 -1.68 -44.66
CA PRO A 90 -76.71 -1.56 -46.10
C PRO A 90 -77.99 -2.27 -46.57
N ALA A 91 -78.98 -1.51 -47.02
CA ALA A 91 -80.09 -1.99 -47.85
C ALA A 91 -80.80 -0.80 -48.54
N ASP A 92 -80.42 -0.58 -49.80
CA ASP A 92 -81.27 -0.35 -51.00
C ASP A 92 -82.39 0.72 -50.99
N PRO A 93 -82.94 1.13 -52.14
CA PRO A 93 -82.39 1.66 -53.41
C PRO A 93 -82.60 3.20 -53.43
N GLN A 94 -81.98 4.00 -54.30
CA GLN A 94 -82.57 4.31 -55.60
C GLN A 94 -81.63 5.24 -56.37
N ARG A 95 -81.37 4.83 -57.60
CA ARG A 95 -80.73 5.54 -58.69
C ARG A 95 -81.65 6.64 -59.20
N ILE A 96 -81.35 7.93 -58.99
CA ILE A 96 -81.75 9.04 -59.88
C ILE A 96 -80.75 10.20 -59.70
N PRO A 97 -80.59 11.09 -60.68
CA PRO A 97 -79.60 11.04 -61.75
C PRO A 97 -78.38 11.93 -61.47
N SER A 98 -77.28 11.63 -62.15
CA SER A 98 -76.18 12.57 -62.40
C SER A 98 -76.74 13.85 -63.02
N ASN A 99 -76.87 14.91 -62.22
CA ASN A 99 -76.98 16.28 -62.72
C ASN A 99 -75.57 16.92 -62.66
N PRO A 100 -74.88 17.12 -63.80
CA PRO A 100 -73.48 17.57 -63.81
C PRO A 100 -73.29 19.08 -63.57
N SER A 101 -74.16 19.75 -62.82
CA SER A 101 -74.11 21.22 -62.71
C SER A 101 -74.50 21.81 -61.36
N HIS A 102 -74.43 21.05 -60.27
CA HIS A 102 -74.47 21.65 -58.93
C HIS A 102 -73.08 21.61 -58.31
N ARG A 103 -72.28 22.65 -58.59
CA ARG A 103 -71.02 22.89 -57.88
C ARG A 103 -71.37 23.20 -56.43
N ILE A 104 -71.03 22.30 -55.50
CA ILE A 104 -71.19 22.60 -54.08
C ILE A 104 -70.25 23.75 -53.77
N GLN A 105 -70.80 24.84 -53.22
CA GLN A 105 -69.99 25.96 -52.79
C GLN A 105 -69.37 25.61 -51.44
N CYS A 106 -68.16 25.06 -51.48
CA CYS A 106 -67.36 24.82 -50.29
C CYS A 106 -67.00 26.15 -49.61
N ALA A 107 -66.89 26.13 -48.29
CA ALA A 107 -66.42 27.28 -47.52
C ALA A 107 -64.96 27.60 -47.91
N THR A 108 -64.53 28.85 -47.69
CA THR A 108 -63.13 29.26 -47.91
C THR A 108 -62.18 28.31 -47.16
N GLY A 109 -61.12 27.84 -47.83
CA GLY A 109 -60.20 26.82 -47.30
C GLY A 109 -60.59 25.37 -47.60
N TYR A 110 -61.67 25.12 -48.34
CA TYR A 110 -62.11 23.78 -48.73
C TYR A 110 -62.30 23.65 -50.24
N GLU A 111 -61.90 22.51 -50.80
CA GLU A 111 -62.11 22.13 -52.20
C GLU A 111 -63.09 20.97 -52.35
N GLN A 112 -63.78 20.91 -53.50
CA GLN A 112 -64.75 19.87 -53.79
C GLN A 112 -64.02 18.62 -54.32
N SER A 113 -64.07 17.51 -53.58
CA SER A 113 -63.54 16.23 -54.03
C SER A 113 -64.41 15.60 -55.14
N GLU A 114 -63.87 14.57 -55.82
CA GLU A 114 -64.58 13.83 -56.89
C GLU A 114 -65.93 13.24 -56.45
N HIS A 115 -66.20 13.17 -55.14
CA HIS A 115 -67.41 12.58 -54.56
C HIS A 115 -68.40 13.64 -54.03
N ASN A 116 -68.28 14.92 -54.44
CA ASN A 116 -69.11 16.02 -53.95
C ASN A 116 -69.01 16.24 -52.42
N VAL A 117 -67.81 16.06 -51.86
CA VAL A 117 -67.52 16.33 -50.45
C VAL A 117 -66.51 17.47 -50.36
N CYS A 118 -66.76 18.45 -49.49
CA CYS A 118 -65.78 19.51 -49.23
C CYS A 118 -64.65 18.95 -48.37
N GLN A 119 -63.47 18.81 -48.97
CA GLN A 119 -62.24 18.44 -48.30
C GLN A 119 -61.43 19.70 -48.01
N ASP A 120 -60.75 19.68 -46.88
CA ASP A 120 -59.79 20.71 -46.51
C ASP A 120 -58.69 20.85 -47.58
N ILE A 121 -58.41 22.08 -48.00
CA ILE A 121 -57.28 22.35 -48.90
C ILE A 121 -56.03 22.29 -48.02
N ASP A 122 -55.14 21.35 -48.27
CA ASP A 122 -53.84 21.37 -47.61
C ASP A 122 -52.95 22.42 -48.29
N GLU A 123 -53.01 23.66 -47.80
CA GLU A 123 -52.27 24.77 -48.41
C GLU A 123 -50.75 24.58 -48.33
N CYS A 124 -50.27 23.73 -47.41
CA CYS A 124 -48.86 23.39 -47.24
C CYS A 124 -48.35 22.46 -48.35
N THR A 125 -49.14 21.47 -48.75
CA THR A 125 -48.81 20.60 -49.89
C THR A 125 -49.13 21.23 -51.24
N ALA A 126 -50.19 22.04 -51.30
CA ALA A 126 -50.60 22.77 -52.50
C ALA A 126 -49.68 23.96 -52.82
N GLY A 127 -48.83 24.38 -51.88
CA GLY A 127 -47.92 25.52 -52.03
C GLY A 127 -48.65 26.87 -52.12
N THR A 128 -49.90 26.93 -51.67
CA THR A 128 -50.76 28.13 -51.69
C THR A 128 -50.67 28.96 -50.41
N HIS A 129 -49.84 28.55 -49.45
CA HIS A 129 -49.56 29.29 -48.22
C HIS A 129 -48.69 30.52 -48.47
N ASN A 130 -48.79 31.52 -47.61
CA ASN A 130 -47.91 32.70 -47.60
C ASN A 130 -46.82 32.65 -46.51
N CYS A 131 -46.54 31.45 -45.96
CA CYS A 131 -45.45 31.27 -45.01
C CYS A 131 -44.09 31.66 -45.62
N ARG A 132 -43.26 32.31 -44.81
CA ARG A 132 -41.89 32.66 -45.20
C ARG A 132 -40.99 31.42 -45.24
N ALA A 133 -39.86 31.53 -45.93
CA ALA A 133 -38.91 30.41 -46.09
C ALA A 133 -38.31 29.89 -44.77
N ASP A 134 -38.30 30.72 -43.72
CA ASP A 134 -37.84 30.40 -42.37
C ASP A 134 -38.96 29.87 -41.45
N GLN A 135 -40.16 29.63 -41.98
CA GLN A 135 -41.34 29.17 -41.24
C GLN A 135 -41.82 27.81 -41.76
N VAL A 136 -42.35 27.00 -40.85
CA VAL A 136 -43.00 25.74 -41.16
C VAL A 136 -44.51 26.00 -41.33
N CYS A 137 -45.04 25.60 -42.47
CA CYS A 137 -46.47 25.60 -42.73
C CYS A 137 -47.12 24.42 -42.00
N ILE A 138 -48.18 24.70 -41.23
CA ILE A 138 -49.01 23.70 -40.56
C ILE A 138 -50.43 23.87 -41.08
N ASN A 139 -50.93 22.85 -41.76
CA ASN A 139 -52.30 22.83 -42.25
C ASN A 139 -53.30 22.63 -41.09
N LEU A 140 -54.35 23.44 -41.04
CA LEU A 140 -55.47 23.32 -40.10
C LEU A 140 -56.77 23.18 -40.89
N ARG A 141 -57.81 22.60 -40.29
CA ARG A 141 -59.09 22.47 -41.01
C ARG A 141 -59.70 23.84 -41.35
N GLY A 142 -59.71 24.18 -42.63
CA GLY A 142 -60.24 25.40 -43.21
C GLY A 142 -59.28 26.58 -43.24
N SER A 143 -57.99 26.39 -42.90
CA SER A 143 -56.96 27.43 -42.92
C SER A 143 -55.59 26.83 -42.67
N PHE A 144 -54.51 27.52 -43.03
CA PHE A 144 -53.16 27.17 -42.58
C PHE A 144 -52.65 28.12 -41.48
N THR A 145 -51.58 27.73 -40.80
CA THR A 145 -50.79 28.61 -39.93
C THR A 145 -49.30 28.46 -40.19
N CYS A 146 -48.54 29.54 -40.03
CA CYS A 146 -47.09 29.55 -40.21
C CYS A 146 -46.42 29.70 -38.83
N GLN A 147 -45.65 28.70 -38.42
CA GLN A 147 -44.96 28.69 -37.14
C GLN A 147 -43.45 28.65 -37.35
N CYS A 148 -42.69 29.15 -36.38
CA CYS A 148 -41.26 28.97 -36.40
C CYS A 148 -40.90 27.49 -36.16
N PRO A 149 -39.81 26.98 -36.75
CA PRO A 149 -39.29 25.65 -36.43
C PRO A 149 -39.05 25.49 -34.92
N PRO A 150 -39.03 24.25 -34.39
CA PRO A 150 -38.63 24.01 -33.00
C PRO A 150 -37.26 24.65 -32.68
N GLY A 151 -37.14 25.29 -31.52
CA GLY A 151 -35.93 26.04 -31.13
C GLY A 151 -35.87 27.49 -31.64
N TYR A 152 -36.89 27.96 -32.37
CA TYR A 152 -36.95 29.34 -32.88
C TYR A 152 -38.16 30.10 -32.33
N GLN A 153 -37.98 31.40 -32.08
CA GLN A 153 -39.03 32.31 -31.65
C GLN A 153 -39.30 33.37 -32.72
N LYS A 154 -40.55 33.81 -32.80
CA LYS A 154 -40.95 34.87 -33.72
C LYS A 154 -40.52 36.23 -33.18
N ARG A 155 -39.59 36.91 -33.86
CA ARG A 155 -39.21 38.31 -33.57
C ARG A 155 -39.55 39.17 -34.78
N GLY A 156 -40.68 39.87 -34.71
CA GLY A 156 -41.25 40.57 -35.88
C GLY A 156 -41.82 39.59 -36.90
N GLU A 157 -41.34 39.66 -38.14
CA GLU A 157 -41.73 38.74 -39.23
C GLU A 157 -40.70 37.62 -39.50
N GLN A 158 -39.65 37.50 -38.70
CA GLN A 158 -38.59 36.49 -38.85
C GLN A 158 -38.56 35.52 -37.67
N CYS A 159 -38.16 34.28 -37.96
CA CYS A 159 -37.85 33.29 -36.95
C CYS A 159 -36.39 33.42 -36.55
N VAL A 160 -36.16 33.80 -35.30
CA VAL A 160 -34.82 33.91 -34.73
C VAL A 160 -34.60 32.77 -33.75
N ASP A 161 -33.40 32.23 -33.77
CA ASP A 161 -32.98 31.17 -32.87
C ASP A 161 -33.18 31.59 -31.40
N ILE A 162 -33.68 30.68 -30.58
CA ILE A 162 -33.80 30.90 -29.14
C ILE A 162 -32.42 30.61 -28.55
N ASP A 163 -31.79 31.61 -27.95
CA ASP A 163 -30.53 31.38 -27.25
C ASP A 163 -30.80 30.70 -25.91
N GLU A 164 -30.82 29.36 -25.91
CA GLU A 164 -31.10 28.59 -24.70
C GLU A 164 -30.02 28.77 -23.62
N CYS A 165 -28.84 29.29 -23.96
CA CYS A 165 -27.80 29.61 -22.98
C CYS A 165 -28.15 30.83 -22.11
N THR A 166 -29.15 31.63 -22.50
CA THR A 166 -29.59 32.82 -21.76
C THR A 166 -30.83 32.57 -20.92
N ILE A 167 -31.39 31.35 -20.96
CA ILE A 167 -32.61 30.97 -20.24
C ILE A 167 -32.40 29.69 -19.42
N PRO A 168 -33.12 29.50 -18.30
CA PRO A 168 -33.04 28.26 -17.52
C PRO A 168 -33.63 27.06 -18.28
N PRO A 169 -33.11 25.84 -18.07
CA PRO A 169 -32.01 25.48 -17.16
C PRO A 169 -30.62 25.77 -17.76
N TYR A 170 -29.73 26.33 -16.93
CA TYR A 170 -28.38 26.68 -17.35
C TYR A 170 -27.43 25.47 -17.30
N CYS A 171 -26.49 25.42 -18.24
CA CYS A 171 -25.36 24.49 -18.18
C CYS A 171 -24.49 24.75 -16.94
N HIS A 172 -23.99 23.69 -16.30
CA HIS A 172 -23.11 23.84 -15.13
C HIS A 172 -21.79 24.57 -15.46
N GLN A 173 -21.20 24.31 -16.63
CA GLN A 173 -19.90 24.89 -17.01
C GLN A 173 -20.00 25.75 -18.27
N ARG A 174 -20.00 25.15 -19.46
CA ARG A 174 -20.06 25.88 -20.74
C ARG A 174 -21.33 25.52 -21.49
N CYS A 175 -22.04 26.54 -21.97
CA CYS A 175 -23.16 26.39 -22.89
C CYS A 175 -22.74 26.80 -24.30
N VAL A 176 -23.17 26.04 -25.31
CA VAL A 176 -22.97 26.35 -26.72
C VAL A 176 -24.33 26.35 -27.40
N ASN A 177 -24.77 27.54 -27.81
CA ASN A 177 -25.99 27.71 -28.58
C ASN A 177 -25.76 27.30 -30.04
N THR A 178 -26.71 26.58 -30.62
CA THR A 178 -26.67 26.10 -32.00
C THR A 178 -27.99 26.41 -32.71
N PRO A 179 -28.03 26.52 -34.05
CA PRO A 179 -29.31 26.76 -34.73
C PRO A 179 -30.35 25.66 -34.41
N GLY A 180 -31.42 26.03 -33.70
CA GLY A 180 -32.55 25.19 -33.29
C GLY A 180 -32.34 24.37 -32.03
N SER A 181 -31.21 24.50 -31.33
CA SER A 181 -30.90 23.75 -30.10
C SER A 181 -29.68 24.28 -29.38
N PHE A 182 -29.27 23.63 -28.29
CA PHE A 182 -28.03 23.93 -27.60
C PHE A 182 -27.45 22.65 -27.01
N TYR A 183 -26.19 22.72 -26.60
CA TYR A 183 -25.60 21.66 -25.80
C TYR A 183 -24.65 22.21 -24.75
N CYS A 184 -24.57 21.49 -23.63
CA CYS A 184 -23.63 21.78 -22.57
C CYS A 184 -22.31 21.05 -22.82
N GLN A 185 -21.21 21.73 -22.57
CA GLN A 185 -19.85 21.19 -22.67
C GLN A 185 -19.17 21.25 -21.30
N CYS A 186 -18.52 20.14 -20.94
CA CYS A 186 -17.72 20.03 -19.74
C CYS A 186 -16.25 20.31 -20.03
N SER A 187 -15.56 20.89 -19.05
CA SER A 187 -14.11 21.08 -19.03
C SER A 187 -13.40 19.73 -18.98
N PRO A 188 -12.11 19.65 -19.37
CA PRO A 188 -11.32 18.43 -19.21
C PRO A 188 -11.38 17.90 -17.77
N GLY A 189 -11.47 16.58 -17.61
CA GLY A 189 -11.66 15.92 -16.30
C GLY A 189 -13.12 15.80 -15.85
N PHE A 190 -14.08 16.30 -16.64
CA PHE A 190 -15.51 16.20 -16.32
C PHE A 190 -16.29 15.55 -17.47
N GLN A 191 -17.34 14.81 -17.13
CA GLN A 191 -18.27 14.22 -18.07
C GLN A 191 -19.69 14.77 -17.89
N LEU A 192 -20.44 14.82 -18.98
CA LEU A 192 -21.82 15.30 -18.96
C LEU A 192 -22.74 14.22 -18.37
N ALA A 193 -23.49 14.56 -17.33
CA ALA A 193 -24.43 13.64 -16.72
C ALA A 193 -25.64 13.35 -17.62
N ALA A 194 -26.44 12.33 -17.26
CA ALA A 194 -27.61 11.89 -18.04
C ALA A 194 -28.70 12.97 -18.23
N ASN A 195 -28.67 14.06 -17.45
CA ASN A 195 -29.58 15.18 -17.63
C ASN A 195 -29.14 16.15 -18.75
N ASN A 196 -27.95 15.99 -19.33
CA ASN A 196 -27.35 16.87 -20.35
C ASN A 196 -27.02 18.32 -19.89
N TYR A 197 -27.08 18.62 -18.58
CA TYR A 197 -26.80 19.97 -18.04
C TYR A 197 -25.65 20.00 -17.04
N THR A 198 -25.52 18.95 -16.22
CA THR A 198 -24.57 18.93 -15.12
C THR A 198 -23.30 18.20 -15.53
N CYS A 199 -22.16 18.86 -15.36
CA CYS A 199 -20.86 18.24 -15.46
C CYS A 199 -20.49 17.62 -14.12
N VAL A 200 -20.22 16.31 -14.14
CA VAL A 200 -19.72 15.54 -13.00
C VAL A 200 -18.26 15.20 -13.22
N ASP A 201 -17.50 15.22 -12.14
CA ASP A 201 -16.10 14.87 -12.14
C ASP A 201 -15.91 13.42 -12.62
N ILE A 202 -14.90 13.19 -13.46
CA ILE A 202 -14.52 11.83 -13.87
C ILE A 202 -13.62 11.29 -12.78
N ASN A 203 -14.06 10.26 -12.06
CA ASN A 203 -13.18 9.59 -11.11
C ASN A 203 -12.16 8.73 -11.85
N GLU A 204 -10.96 9.24 -12.10
CA GLU A 204 -9.95 8.50 -12.84
C GLU A 204 -9.44 7.27 -12.09
N CYS A 205 -9.56 7.25 -10.75
CA CYS A 205 -9.19 6.10 -9.92
C CYS A 205 -10.15 4.91 -10.09
N ASP A 206 -11.42 5.16 -10.41
CA ASP A 206 -12.38 4.08 -10.69
C ASP A 206 -12.39 3.70 -12.18
N ALA A 207 -12.20 4.69 -13.06
CA ALA A 207 -12.32 4.49 -14.50
C ALA A 207 -11.09 3.86 -15.14
N SER A 208 -9.88 4.30 -14.77
CA SER A 208 -8.66 3.92 -15.51
C SER A 208 -7.40 3.90 -14.66
N ASN A 209 -7.50 3.74 -13.34
CA ASN A 209 -6.44 3.88 -12.34
C ASN A 209 -5.01 3.77 -12.92
N GLN A 210 -4.44 4.94 -13.26
CA GLN A 210 -3.14 5.04 -13.94
C GLN A 210 -1.99 5.08 -12.94
N CYS A 211 -2.29 5.15 -11.64
CA CYS A 211 -1.29 5.18 -10.60
C CYS A 211 -0.72 3.78 -10.35
N ALA A 212 0.60 3.68 -10.24
CA ALA A 212 1.25 2.41 -9.89
C ALA A 212 0.86 1.91 -8.48
N GLN A 213 0.54 2.84 -7.56
CA GLN A 213 0.21 2.51 -6.18
C GLN A 213 -1.10 3.20 -5.74
N GLN A 214 -1.06 4.27 -4.94
CA GLN A 214 -2.26 4.91 -4.41
C GLN A 214 -2.76 5.98 -5.38
N CYS A 215 -4.07 6.00 -5.62
CA CYS A 215 -4.76 6.99 -6.45
C CYS A 215 -5.74 7.78 -5.60
N TYR A 216 -5.72 9.10 -5.73
CA TYR A 216 -6.67 10.01 -5.11
C TYR A 216 -7.34 10.86 -6.16
N ASN A 217 -8.65 10.72 -6.26
CA ASN A 217 -9.47 11.54 -7.14
C ASN A 217 -9.60 12.96 -6.58
N ILE A 218 -9.40 13.97 -7.43
CA ILE A 218 -9.61 15.38 -7.09
C ILE A 218 -10.52 16.01 -8.15
N LEU A 219 -11.08 17.19 -7.89
CA LEU A 219 -11.95 17.81 -8.89
C LEU A 219 -11.15 18.21 -10.13
N GLY A 220 -11.50 17.61 -11.28
CA GLY A 220 -10.95 17.83 -12.61
C GLY A 220 -9.68 17.05 -12.94
N SER A 221 -9.19 16.19 -12.05
CA SER A 221 -7.96 15.39 -12.24
C SER A 221 -7.82 14.33 -11.13
N PHE A 222 -6.73 13.59 -11.14
CA PHE A 222 -6.31 12.73 -10.04
C PHE A 222 -4.87 13.05 -9.62
N ILE A 223 -4.47 12.56 -8.45
CA ILE A 223 -3.08 12.54 -8.00
C ILE A 223 -2.67 11.13 -7.57
N CYS A 224 -1.44 10.75 -7.87
CA CYS A 224 -0.86 9.50 -7.42
C CYS A 224 0.04 9.74 -6.19
N GLN A 225 0.02 8.79 -5.26
CA GLN A 225 0.89 8.79 -4.09
C GLN A 225 1.56 7.42 -3.94
N CYS A 226 2.82 7.46 -3.53
CA CYS A 226 3.60 6.27 -3.27
C CYS A 226 3.51 5.85 -1.80
N ASN A 227 3.53 4.54 -1.60
CA ASN A 227 3.68 3.91 -0.29
C ASN A 227 5.02 4.30 0.33
N GLN A 228 5.13 4.10 1.64
CA GLN A 228 6.38 4.34 2.36
C GLN A 228 7.54 3.53 1.73
N GLY A 229 8.70 4.17 1.57
CA GLY A 229 9.89 3.58 0.94
C GLY A 229 9.96 3.78 -0.57
N TYR A 230 9.00 4.50 -1.17
CA TYR A 230 9.00 4.80 -2.60
C TYR A 230 8.86 6.30 -2.84
N GLU A 231 9.44 6.78 -3.94
CA GLU A 231 9.29 8.14 -4.43
C GLU A 231 8.55 8.19 -5.77
N LEU A 232 7.84 9.29 -6.01
CA LEU A 232 7.06 9.47 -7.22
C LEU A 232 8.00 9.81 -8.39
N SER A 233 7.92 9.05 -9.47
CA SER A 233 8.74 9.25 -10.66
C SER A 233 8.37 10.56 -11.38
N SER A 234 9.21 10.95 -12.33
CA SER A 234 9.05 12.17 -13.13
C SER A 234 7.73 12.27 -13.90
N ASP A 235 7.12 11.12 -14.22
CA ASP A 235 5.82 11.04 -14.89
C ASP A 235 4.63 11.29 -13.98
N ARG A 236 4.85 11.36 -12.65
CA ARG A 236 3.83 11.51 -11.61
C ARG A 236 2.80 10.36 -11.55
N LEU A 237 3.12 9.21 -12.13
CA LEU A 237 2.25 8.03 -12.18
C LEU A 237 2.92 6.81 -11.55
N ASN A 238 4.22 6.66 -11.75
CA ASN A 238 4.99 5.53 -11.25
C ASN A 238 5.68 5.83 -9.92
N CYS A 239 5.93 4.77 -9.15
CA CYS A 239 6.62 4.85 -7.87
C CYS A 239 7.92 4.05 -7.95
N GLU A 240 9.03 4.73 -7.75
CA GLU A 240 10.37 4.16 -7.76
C GLU A 240 10.82 3.90 -6.33
N ASP A 241 11.52 2.80 -6.13
CA ASP A 241 12.04 2.41 -4.82
C ASP A 241 13.14 3.38 -4.36
N ILE A 242 13.06 3.84 -3.12
CA ILE A 242 14.08 4.74 -2.56
C ILE A 242 15.27 3.89 -2.13
N ASP A 243 16.39 4.00 -2.83
CA ASP A 243 17.63 3.34 -2.41
C ASP A 243 18.22 4.05 -1.18
N GLU A 244 17.82 3.60 0.01
CA GLU A 244 18.29 4.20 1.25
C GLU A 244 19.78 3.96 1.45
N CYS A 245 20.30 2.84 0.96
CA CYS A 245 21.72 2.49 1.03
C CYS A 245 22.61 3.48 0.26
N ARG A 246 22.11 4.06 -0.84
CA ARG A 246 22.80 5.16 -1.56
C ARG A 246 22.62 6.52 -0.91
N THR A 247 21.53 6.70 -0.17
CA THR A 247 21.19 7.96 0.48
C THR A 247 22.05 8.22 1.73
N SER A 248 22.36 7.17 2.51
CA SER A 248 23.19 7.31 3.72
C SER A 248 24.06 6.09 3.99
N SER A 249 25.37 6.33 4.12
CA SER A 249 26.36 5.31 4.45
C SER A 249 26.34 4.87 5.93
N TYR A 250 25.55 5.52 6.78
CA TYR A 250 25.52 5.27 8.24
C TYR A 250 24.27 4.51 8.70
N LEU A 251 23.49 3.96 7.76
CA LEU A 251 22.26 3.22 8.08
C LEU A 251 22.51 1.88 8.78
N CYS A 252 23.54 1.17 8.32
CA CYS A 252 23.94 -0.14 8.81
C CYS A 252 25.36 -0.08 9.36
N GLN A 253 25.65 -0.89 10.38
CA GLN A 253 27.00 -0.97 10.94
C GLN A 253 28.02 -1.63 10.00
N TYR A 254 27.57 -2.53 9.10
CA TYR A 254 28.43 -3.22 8.15
C TYR A 254 27.95 -3.05 6.70
N GLN A 255 26.98 -3.85 6.26
CA GLN A 255 26.52 -3.84 4.87
C GLN A 255 25.03 -3.53 4.81
N CYS A 256 24.66 -2.57 3.96
CA CYS A 256 23.28 -2.24 3.63
C CYS A 256 22.88 -2.96 2.33
N VAL A 257 21.67 -3.51 2.30
CA VAL A 257 21.06 -4.12 1.13
C VAL A 257 19.74 -3.43 0.88
N ASN A 258 19.59 -2.86 -0.32
CA ASN A 258 18.35 -2.22 -0.74
C ASN A 258 17.32 -3.29 -1.13
N GLU A 259 16.10 -3.16 -0.64
CA GLU A 259 14.98 -4.05 -0.95
C GLU A 259 13.76 -3.20 -1.35
N PRO A 260 12.78 -3.75 -2.09
CA PRO A 260 11.61 -2.95 -2.46
C PRO A 260 10.83 -2.44 -1.24
N GLY A 261 10.79 -1.11 -1.06
CA GLY A 261 10.10 -0.36 -0.02
C GLY A 261 10.81 -0.29 1.32
N LYS A 262 12.04 -0.81 1.43
CA LYS A 262 12.83 -0.83 2.67
C LYS A 262 14.28 -1.24 2.39
N PHE A 263 15.15 -1.03 3.35
CA PHE A 263 16.47 -1.66 3.36
C PHE A 263 16.59 -2.72 4.46
N SER A 264 17.54 -3.63 4.28
CA SER A 264 17.98 -4.57 5.31
C SER A 264 19.48 -4.43 5.57
N CYS A 265 19.89 -4.63 6.82
CA CYS A 265 21.30 -4.65 7.18
C CYS A 265 21.78 -6.10 7.29
N MET A 266 22.96 -6.37 6.73
CA MET A 266 23.64 -7.65 6.84
C MET A 266 24.89 -7.51 7.69
N CYS A 267 25.15 -8.54 8.50
CA CYS A 267 26.34 -8.67 9.31
C CYS A 267 27.28 -9.71 8.71
N PRO A 268 28.59 -9.59 8.95
CA PRO A 268 29.54 -10.59 8.50
C PRO A 268 29.37 -11.92 9.24
N GLN A 269 30.04 -12.97 8.77
CA GLN A 269 30.04 -14.27 9.43
C GLN A 269 30.52 -14.17 10.89
N GLY A 270 29.86 -14.89 11.79
CA GLY A 270 30.10 -14.82 13.24
C GLY A 270 29.33 -13.71 13.95
N TYR A 271 28.53 -12.92 13.22
CA TYR A 271 27.74 -11.84 13.78
C TYR A 271 26.26 -11.95 13.39
N GLN A 272 25.39 -11.49 14.28
CA GLN A 272 23.95 -11.40 14.05
C GLN A 272 23.48 -9.95 14.09
N VAL A 273 22.42 -9.67 13.33
CA VAL A 273 21.79 -8.35 13.29
C VAL A 273 20.95 -8.15 14.54
N VAL A 274 21.23 -7.09 15.28
CA VAL A 274 20.53 -6.68 16.50
C VAL A 274 20.00 -5.25 16.30
N ARG A 275 18.77 -5.01 16.77
CA ARG A 275 18.05 -3.73 16.55
C ARG A 275 17.99 -3.31 15.07
N SER A 276 17.94 -4.29 14.17
CA SER A 276 17.86 -4.14 12.69
C SER A 276 19.00 -3.37 12.02
N ARG A 277 20.03 -2.92 12.75
CA ARG A 277 21.10 -2.05 12.21
C ARG A 277 22.51 -2.36 12.71
N THR A 278 22.62 -2.97 13.89
CA THR A 278 23.91 -3.23 14.54
C THR A 278 24.26 -4.71 14.46
N CYS A 279 25.54 -5.01 14.36
CA CYS A 279 26.10 -6.34 14.38
C CYS A 279 26.60 -6.66 15.79
N GLN A 280 26.10 -7.76 16.33
CA GLN A 280 26.55 -8.32 17.59
C GLN A 280 27.20 -9.67 17.33
N ASP A 281 28.34 -9.88 17.96
CA ASP A 281 29.04 -11.15 17.98
C ASP A 281 28.12 -12.29 18.45
N ILE A 282 28.14 -13.41 17.72
CA ILE A 282 27.44 -14.63 18.11
C ILE A 282 28.36 -15.36 19.07
N ASN A 283 27.85 -15.70 20.27
CA ASN A 283 28.62 -16.53 21.18
C ASN A 283 28.46 -18.01 20.79
N GLU A 284 29.39 -18.54 19.98
CA GLU A 284 29.29 -19.93 19.54
C GLU A 284 29.47 -20.93 20.69
N CYS A 285 30.17 -20.54 21.76
CA CYS A 285 30.32 -21.37 22.95
C CYS A 285 29.03 -21.56 23.75
N GLU A 286 28.06 -20.66 23.62
CA GLU A 286 26.73 -20.78 24.23
C GLU A 286 25.71 -21.42 23.30
N THR A 287 25.94 -21.39 21.99
CA THR A 287 24.95 -21.81 20.99
C THR A 287 25.24 -23.21 20.42
N THR A 288 26.42 -23.44 19.84
CA THR A 288 26.79 -24.70 19.18
C THR A 288 27.79 -25.53 20.00
N ASN A 289 28.76 -24.87 20.62
CA ASN A 289 29.84 -25.45 21.41
C ASN A 289 30.45 -26.71 20.78
N GLU A 290 31.00 -26.58 19.57
CA GLU A 290 31.53 -27.70 18.77
C GLU A 290 32.90 -28.23 19.25
N CYS A 291 33.37 -27.82 20.43
CA CYS A 291 34.66 -28.25 20.97
C CYS A 291 34.63 -29.68 21.52
N ARG A 292 35.80 -30.34 21.52
CA ARG A 292 35.94 -31.69 22.09
C ARG A 292 35.82 -31.67 23.61
N GLU A 293 35.58 -32.84 24.22
CA GLU A 293 35.46 -32.97 25.68
C GLU A 293 36.73 -32.59 26.45
N ASP A 294 37.91 -32.80 25.86
CA ASP A 294 39.22 -32.43 26.40
C ASP A 294 39.61 -30.96 26.12
N GLU A 295 38.72 -30.23 25.45
CA GLU A 295 38.90 -28.82 25.11
C GLU A 295 37.93 -27.93 25.91
N MET A 296 38.27 -26.64 25.97
CA MET A 296 37.42 -25.58 26.46
C MET A 296 37.11 -24.64 25.28
N CYS A 297 35.85 -24.27 25.14
CA CYS A 297 35.45 -23.28 24.15
C CYS A 297 35.76 -21.88 24.66
N TRP A 298 36.31 -21.04 23.78
CA TRP A 298 36.55 -19.65 24.06
C TRP A 298 36.08 -18.77 22.90
N ASN A 299 35.13 -17.89 23.21
CA ASN A 299 34.48 -16.99 22.26
C ASN A 299 35.31 -15.71 22.04
N TYR A 300 35.35 -15.23 20.79
CA TYR A 300 35.98 -13.97 20.41
C TYR A 300 35.19 -13.23 19.35
N HIS A 301 35.56 -11.98 19.08
CA HIS A 301 34.85 -11.16 18.11
C HIS A 301 34.98 -11.75 16.69
N GLY A 302 33.89 -12.31 16.17
CA GLY A 302 33.79 -12.95 14.87
C GLY A 302 34.02 -14.46 14.86
N GLY A 303 34.00 -15.12 16.02
CA GLY A 303 34.00 -16.59 16.08
C GLY A 303 34.47 -17.16 17.41
N PHE A 304 34.74 -18.45 17.42
CA PHE A 304 35.21 -19.16 18.61
C PHE A 304 36.45 -20.00 18.32
N ARG A 305 37.15 -20.38 19.38
CA ARG A 305 38.26 -21.32 19.31
C ARG A 305 38.21 -22.28 20.49
N CYS A 306 38.58 -23.52 20.22
CA CYS A 306 38.77 -24.55 21.21
C CYS A 306 40.23 -24.57 21.69
N TYR A 307 40.43 -24.50 23.00
CA TYR A 307 41.75 -24.63 23.62
C TYR A 307 41.81 -25.89 24.47
N PRO A 308 42.97 -26.55 24.58
CA PRO A 308 43.11 -27.71 25.48
C PRO A 308 42.78 -27.33 26.92
N ARG A 309 42.03 -28.19 27.63
CA ARG A 309 41.79 -28.01 29.08
C ARG A 309 43.08 -28.05 29.89
N ASN A 310 44.06 -28.83 29.43
CA ASN A 310 45.41 -28.82 29.97
C ASN A 310 46.38 -28.16 28.97
N PRO A 311 46.70 -26.86 29.15
CA PRO A 311 47.66 -26.16 28.29
C PRO A 311 49.12 -26.36 28.71
N CYS A 312 49.40 -27.13 29.78
CA CYS A 312 50.75 -27.31 30.27
C CYS A 312 51.55 -28.25 29.36
N GLN A 313 52.75 -27.80 28.99
CA GLN A 313 53.72 -28.62 28.27
C GLN A 313 54.70 -29.23 29.27
N ASP A 314 55.26 -30.40 28.96
CA ASP A 314 56.35 -30.99 29.77
C ASP A 314 57.49 -29.97 29.95
N PRO A 315 58.06 -29.79 31.16
CA PRO A 315 57.88 -30.58 32.39
C PRO A 315 56.83 -30.02 33.38
N TYR A 316 55.93 -29.14 32.95
CA TYR A 316 54.96 -28.49 33.83
C TYR A 316 53.77 -29.38 34.17
N VAL A 317 53.31 -29.27 35.42
CA VAL A 317 52.10 -29.97 35.89
C VAL A 317 51.00 -28.95 36.16
N LEU A 318 49.79 -29.22 35.67
CA LEU A 318 48.61 -28.38 35.91
C LEU A 318 48.14 -28.51 37.35
N THR A 319 48.00 -27.39 38.06
CA THR A 319 47.42 -27.34 39.39
C THR A 319 45.91 -27.11 39.34
N SER A 320 45.23 -27.28 40.47
CA SER A 320 43.79 -26.98 40.64
C SER A 320 43.43 -25.51 40.41
N GLU A 321 44.40 -24.60 40.43
CA GLU A 321 44.22 -23.16 40.17
C GLU A 321 44.42 -22.79 38.68
N ASN A 322 44.39 -23.77 37.77
CA ASN A 322 44.68 -23.60 36.34
C ASN A 322 46.05 -22.94 36.06
N ARG A 323 47.05 -23.32 36.86
CA ARG A 323 48.43 -22.84 36.76
C ARG A 323 49.34 -24.01 36.44
N CYS A 324 50.19 -23.86 35.44
CA CYS A 324 51.24 -24.81 35.12
C CYS A 324 52.41 -24.52 36.06
N VAL A 325 52.74 -25.44 36.96
CA VAL A 325 53.84 -25.27 37.92
C VAL A 325 54.96 -26.26 37.58
N CYS A 326 56.19 -25.76 37.58
CA CYS A 326 57.36 -26.60 37.37
C CYS A 326 57.75 -27.27 38.71
N PRO A 327 57.71 -28.61 38.82
CA PRO A 327 58.01 -29.29 40.08
C PRO A 327 59.46 -29.08 40.50
N VAL A 328 59.69 -28.74 41.77
CA VAL A 328 61.04 -28.54 42.33
C VAL A 328 61.90 -29.81 42.31
N SER A 329 61.27 -30.99 42.21
CA SER A 329 61.94 -32.28 42.08
C SER A 329 62.56 -32.51 40.69
N ASN A 330 62.12 -31.75 39.66
CA ASN A 330 62.59 -31.94 38.30
C ASN A 330 63.81 -31.04 38.02
N ALA A 331 64.93 -31.64 37.64
CA ALA A 331 66.17 -30.92 37.36
C ALA A 331 66.03 -29.92 36.18
N LEU A 332 65.15 -30.20 35.22
CA LEU A 332 64.88 -29.30 34.08
C LEU A 332 64.21 -27.99 34.52
N CYS A 333 63.56 -27.97 35.69
CA CYS A 333 62.86 -26.79 36.20
C CYS A 333 63.77 -25.70 36.76
N ARG A 334 65.08 -25.94 36.92
CA ARG A 334 65.99 -24.96 37.54
C ARG A 334 66.12 -23.67 36.74
N GLU A 335 66.12 -23.77 35.42
CA GLU A 335 66.30 -22.63 34.50
C GLU A 335 64.97 -22.18 33.86
N LEU A 336 63.86 -22.83 34.19
CA LEU A 336 62.54 -22.53 33.66
C LEU A 336 61.74 -21.64 34.63
N PRO A 337 60.76 -20.87 34.13
CA PRO A 337 59.81 -20.18 35.01
C PRO A 337 59.15 -21.14 36.00
N GLN A 338 59.04 -20.74 37.26
CA GLN A 338 58.40 -21.52 38.32
C GLN A 338 56.93 -21.83 37.98
N SER A 339 56.23 -20.86 37.39
CA SER A 339 54.85 -21.05 36.95
C SER A 339 54.54 -20.36 35.63
N ILE A 340 53.63 -20.96 34.88
CA ILE A 340 53.03 -20.40 33.67
C ILE A 340 51.51 -20.40 33.83
N VAL A 341 50.87 -19.26 33.61
CA VAL A 341 49.41 -19.12 33.56
C VAL A 341 49.00 -18.74 32.15
N HIS A 342 48.01 -19.44 31.59
CA HIS A 342 47.44 -19.11 30.28
C HIS A 342 46.17 -18.28 30.45
N LYS A 343 46.07 -17.16 29.73
CA LYS A 343 44.87 -16.31 29.67
C LYS A 343 44.56 -15.96 28.22
N TYR A 344 43.27 -15.81 27.96
CA TYR A 344 42.74 -15.50 26.63
C TYR A 344 41.92 -14.21 26.72
N MET A 345 42.07 -13.33 25.74
CA MET A 345 41.28 -12.11 25.63
C MET A 345 41.00 -11.75 24.16
N SER A 346 39.88 -11.08 23.93
CA SER A 346 39.43 -10.64 22.60
C SER A 346 39.53 -9.13 22.51
N ILE A 347 40.00 -8.60 21.39
CA ILE A 347 40.07 -7.17 21.12
C ILE A 347 39.48 -6.87 19.73
N ARG A 348 38.70 -5.79 19.63
CA ARG A 348 38.23 -5.27 18.34
C ARG A 348 39.34 -4.54 17.59
N SER A 349 39.35 -4.66 16.26
CA SER A 349 40.37 -4.02 15.41
C SER A 349 40.35 -2.48 15.45
N ASP A 350 39.25 -1.86 15.88
CA ASP A 350 39.11 -0.40 15.98
C ASP A 350 39.46 0.18 17.35
N ARG A 351 39.99 -0.64 18.27
CA ARG A 351 40.30 -0.18 19.61
C ARG A 351 41.25 1.00 19.56
N SER A 352 40.86 2.09 20.21
CA SER A 352 41.66 3.32 20.27
C SER A 352 43.00 3.07 20.95
N VAL A 353 44.01 3.83 20.51
CA VAL A 353 45.36 3.80 21.08
C VAL A 353 45.80 5.21 21.49
N PRO A 354 46.46 5.38 22.64
CA PRO A 354 46.82 4.33 23.60
C PRO A 354 45.62 3.83 24.43
N SER A 355 45.57 2.54 24.74
CA SER A 355 44.55 1.99 25.65
C SER A 355 45.10 0.94 26.59
N ASP A 356 44.64 0.98 27.84
CA ASP A 356 44.90 -0.07 28.83
C ASP A 356 44.06 -1.30 28.45
N ILE A 357 44.71 -2.46 28.26
CA ILE A 357 44.06 -3.67 27.74
C ILE A 357 44.06 -4.86 28.70
N PHE A 358 45.04 -4.95 29.58
CA PHE A 358 45.14 -6.07 30.51
C PHE A 358 45.96 -5.72 31.76
N GLN A 359 45.46 -6.01 32.95
CA GLN A 359 46.21 -5.82 34.19
C GLN A 359 46.77 -7.15 34.69
N ILE A 360 48.09 -7.22 34.87
CA ILE A 360 48.76 -8.33 35.56
C ILE A 360 48.94 -7.98 37.04
N GLN A 361 48.69 -8.96 37.91
CA GLN A 361 48.83 -8.82 39.35
C GLN A 361 49.51 -10.05 39.95
N ALA A 362 50.41 -9.83 40.91
CA ALA A 362 51.05 -10.88 41.68
C ALA A 362 50.02 -11.58 42.59
N THR A 363 49.90 -12.89 42.47
CA THR A 363 49.00 -13.70 43.33
C THR A 363 49.65 -14.06 44.66
N THR A 364 50.99 -14.06 44.72
CA THR A 364 51.75 -14.43 45.90
C THR A 364 52.72 -13.30 46.22
N ILE A 365 52.63 -12.77 47.44
CA ILE A 365 53.48 -11.69 47.93
C ILE A 365 54.43 -12.28 48.96
N TYR A 366 55.73 -12.28 48.65
CA TYR A 366 56.74 -12.71 49.58
C TYR A 366 57.26 -11.50 50.37
N PRO A 367 57.40 -11.59 51.71
CA PRO A 367 57.97 -10.52 52.50
C PRO A 367 59.41 -10.23 52.05
N ASN A 368 59.80 -8.96 52.03
CA ASN A 368 61.14 -8.50 51.62
C ASN A 368 61.53 -8.88 50.18
N THR A 369 60.57 -8.93 49.28
CA THR A 369 60.83 -9.16 47.84
C THR A 369 60.39 -7.97 46.99
N ILE A 370 61.09 -7.79 45.87
CA ILE A 370 60.79 -6.80 44.84
C ILE A 370 60.29 -7.56 43.62
N ASN A 371 59.14 -7.15 43.09
CA ASN A 371 58.61 -7.68 41.83
C ASN A 371 58.90 -6.70 40.69
N THR A 372 59.46 -7.23 39.61
CA THR A 372 59.67 -6.52 38.36
C THR A 372 58.87 -7.19 37.27
N PHE A 373 58.07 -6.41 36.55
CA PHE A 373 57.25 -6.88 35.45
C PHE A 373 57.89 -6.50 34.12
N ARG A 374 57.95 -7.44 33.17
CA ARG A 374 58.45 -7.17 31.82
C ARG A 374 57.72 -8.01 30.77
N ILE A 375 57.75 -7.54 29.53
CA ILE A 375 57.34 -8.35 28.38
C ILE A 375 58.53 -9.24 28.01
N LYS A 376 58.35 -10.56 28.06
CA LYS A 376 59.38 -11.56 27.79
C LYS A 376 59.51 -11.87 26.30
N SER A 377 58.37 -12.01 25.61
CA SER A 377 58.28 -12.31 24.16
C SER A 377 56.91 -11.91 23.61
N GLY A 378 56.76 -11.90 22.28
CA GLY A 378 55.47 -11.63 21.61
C GLY A 378 55.16 -10.15 21.41
N ASN A 379 56.19 -9.30 21.37
CA ASN A 379 56.05 -7.85 21.16
C ASN A 379 57.16 -7.32 20.25
N GLU A 380 57.49 -8.06 19.20
CA GLU A 380 58.59 -7.77 18.29
C GLU A 380 58.37 -6.45 17.53
N ASN A 381 57.12 -6.11 17.18
CA ASN A 381 56.81 -4.85 16.48
C ASN A 381 56.43 -3.70 17.41
N ARG A 382 56.56 -3.88 18.74
CA ARG A 382 56.29 -2.86 19.76
C ARG A 382 54.84 -2.36 19.72
N GLU A 383 53.88 -3.27 19.54
CA GLU A 383 52.45 -2.97 19.66
C GLU A 383 52.02 -2.72 21.10
N PHE A 384 52.76 -3.29 22.07
CA PHE A 384 52.44 -3.26 23.49
C PHE A 384 53.53 -2.57 24.31
N TYR A 385 53.11 -1.94 25.40
CA TYR A 385 53.99 -1.40 26.43
C TYR A 385 53.49 -1.85 27.80
N LEU A 386 54.39 -2.27 28.69
CA LEU A 386 54.03 -2.69 30.04
C LEU A 386 54.39 -1.60 31.03
N ARG A 387 53.37 -1.01 31.65
CA ARG A 387 53.50 0.06 32.65
C ARG A 387 53.34 -0.50 34.05
N GLN A 388 54.36 -0.48 34.88
CA GLN A 388 54.22 -0.87 36.29
C GLN A 388 53.30 0.13 37.00
N THR A 389 52.23 -0.37 37.62
CA THR A 389 51.22 0.45 38.31
C THR A 389 51.35 0.39 39.82
N SER A 390 51.87 -0.72 40.36
CA SER A 390 52.19 -0.88 41.78
C SER A 390 53.37 -1.85 41.98
N PRO A 391 53.87 -2.04 43.22
CA PRO A 391 54.85 -3.07 43.53
C PRO A 391 54.37 -4.51 43.24
N VAL A 392 53.07 -4.70 43.02
CA VAL A 392 52.45 -6.02 42.79
C VAL A 392 51.61 -6.07 41.50
N SER A 393 51.59 -5.02 40.69
CA SER A 393 50.80 -5.00 39.45
C SER A 393 51.43 -4.17 38.34
N ALA A 394 51.10 -4.54 37.10
CA ALA A 394 51.42 -3.77 35.91
C ALA A 394 50.25 -3.80 34.92
N MET A 395 50.17 -2.77 34.09
CA MET A 395 49.16 -2.62 33.05
C MET A 395 49.80 -2.78 31.68
N LEU A 396 49.27 -3.71 30.89
CA LEU A 396 49.58 -3.85 29.48
C LEU A 396 48.79 -2.78 28.71
N VAL A 397 49.51 -1.92 28.01
CA VAL A 397 48.98 -0.80 27.24
C VAL A 397 49.20 -1.09 25.77
N LEU A 398 48.11 -1.03 25.00
CA LEU A 398 48.16 -1.06 23.54
C LEU A 398 48.57 0.30 23.02
N VAL A 399 49.65 0.37 22.25
CA VAL A 399 50.20 1.64 21.72
C VAL A 399 50.13 1.73 20.20
N LYS A 400 49.84 0.62 19.51
CA LYS A 400 49.56 0.58 18.06
C LYS A 400 48.25 -0.13 17.81
N SER A 401 47.50 0.30 16.80
CA SER A 401 46.29 -0.42 16.38
C SER A 401 46.67 -1.83 15.92
N LEU A 402 45.79 -2.79 16.22
CA LEU A 402 45.93 -4.17 15.76
C LEU A 402 44.92 -4.41 14.65
N SER A 403 45.37 -4.94 13.52
CA SER A 403 44.48 -5.37 12.43
C SER A 403 44.24 -6.87 12.56
N GLY A 404 42.98 -7.27 12.71
CA GLY A 404 42.57 -8.67 12.63
C GLY A 404 42.32 -9.16 11.19
N PRO A 405 42.01 -10.46 11.02
CA PRO A 405 42.03 -11.49 12.05
C PRO A 405 43.47 -11.92 12.35
N ARG A 406 43.91 -11.74 13.59
CA ARG A 406 45.28 -12.12 14.00
C ARG A 406 45.33 -12.46 15.48
N GLU A 407 46.20 -13.40 15.80
CA GLU A 407 46.49 -13.81 17.17
C GLU A 407 47.87 -13.32 17.60
N TYR A 408 47.92 -12.79 18.82
CA TYR A 408 49.16 -12.36 19.47
C TYR A 408 49.32 -13.17 20.75
N ILE A 409 50.48 -13.81 20.91
CA ILE A 409 50.82 -14.55 22.13
C ILE A 409 51.92 -13.76 22.83
N VAL A 410 51.55 -13.07 23.90
CA VAL A 410 52.46 -12.19 24.67
C VAL A 410 52.78 -12.85 26.00
N ASP A 411 54.06 -13.15 26.23
CA ASP A 411 54.51 -13.67 27.53
C ASP A 411 54.89 -12.49 28.43
N LEU A 412 54.13 -12.27 29.50
CA LEU A 412 54.41 -11.28 30.54
C LEU A 412 55.09 -11.97 31.71
N GLU A 413 56.30 -11.55 32.05
CA GLU A 413 57.09 -12.15 33.12
C GLU A 413 57.11 -11.26 34.36
N MET A 414 56.82 -11.87 35.50
CA MET A 414 57.05 -11.32 36.83
C MET A 414 58.31 -11.97 37.41
N LEU A 415 59.35 -11.18 37.58
CA LEU A 415 60.56 -11.57 38.29
C LEU A 415 60.43 -11.13 39.74
N THR A 416 60.55 -12.07 40.68
CA THR A 416 60.56 -11.80 42.10
C THR A 416 61.97 -12.03 42.63
N VAL A 417 62.55 -11.00 43.23
CA VAL A 417 63.90 -11.04 43.79
C VAL A 417 63.84 -10.60 45.26
N ASN A 418 64.51 -11.32 46.16
CA ASN A 418 64.60 -10.86 47.55
C ASN A 418 65.57 -9.67 47.70
N SER A 419 65.45 -8.93 48.80
CA SER A 419 66.29 -7.76 49.09
C SER A 419 67.80 -8.03 49.10
N MET A 420 68.21 -9.28 49.32
CA MET A 420 69.62 -9.71 49.31
C MET A 420 70.09 -10.32 47.97
N GLY A 421 69.22 -10.40 46.96
CA GLY A 421 69.52 -10.97 45.63
C GLY A 421 69.74 -12.49 45.57
N THR A 422 69.61 -13.21 46.69
CA THR A 422 69.86 -14.66 46.80
C THR A 422 68.68 -15.54 46.38
N PHE A 423 67.45 -15.00 46.42
CA PHE A 423 66.25 -15.69 45.96
C PHE A 423 65.75 -15.00 44.70
N ARG A 424 65.66 -15.77 43.62
CA ARG A 424 65.12 -15.33 42.34
C ARG A 424 64.15 -16.38 41.83
N THR A 425 62.91 -15.97 41.59
CA THR A 425 61.93 -16.78 40.89
C THR A 425 61.28 -15.98 39.76
N SER A 426 60.77 -16.70 38.76
CA SER A 426 60.07 -16.13 37.62
C SER A 426 58.71 -16.79 37.48
N SER A 427 57.67 -16.00 37.27
CA SER A 427 56.35 -16.47 36.86
C SER A 427 55.95 -15.80 35.56
N VAL A 428 55.44 -16.58 34.62
CA VAL A 428 55.03 -16.11 33.29
C VAL A 428 53.51 -16.18 33.17
N LEU A 429 52.92 -15.12 32.66
CA LEU A 429 51.56 -15.09 32.16
C LEU A 429 51.62 -15.09 30.63
N ARG A 430 51.19 -16.19 30.02
CA ARG A 430 51.01 -16.28 28.57
C ARG A 430 49.62 -15.75 28.22
N LEU A 431 49.58 -14.55 27.66
CA LEU A 431 48.35 -13.89 27.25
C LEU A 431 48.16 -14.06 25.74
N THR A 432 47.13 -14.81 25.35
CA THR A 432 46.69 -14.93 23.96
C THR A 432 45.63 -13.88 23.70
N ILE A 433 45.94 -12.94 22.80
CA ILE A 433 45.06 -11.86 22.37
C ILE A 433 44.57 -12.19 20.97
N ILE A 434 43.27 -12.41 20.80
CA ILE A 434 42.65 -12.62 19.49
C ILE A 434 42.03 -11.30 19.03
N VAL A 435 42.47 -10.83 17.87
CA VAL A 435 41.96 -9.61 17.26
C VAL A 435 40.92 -10.00 16.22
N GLY A 436 39.68 -9.55 16.44
CA GLY A 436 38.57 -9.85 15.54
C GLY A 436 38.77 -9.26 14.13
N PRO A 437 38.24 -9.89 13.07
CA PRO A 437 38.42 -9.44 11.69
C PRO A 437 37.76 -8.08 11.39
N PHE A 438 36.76 -7.70 12.18
CA PHE A 438 36.00 -6.47 11.98
C PHE A 438 36.30 -5.42 13.05
N SER A 439 36.06 -4.17 12.66
CA SER A 439 36.30 -2.97 13.44
C SER A 439 35.13 -2.61 14.36
N PHE A 440 34.23 -3.56 14.66
CA PHE A 440 33.02 -3.28 15.42
C PHE A 440 32.54 -4.44 16.30
#